data_AF-A0A1F1V8C2-F1
#
_entry.id   AF-A0A1F1V8C2-F1
#
_cell.length_a   1.000
_cell.length_b   1.000
_cell.length_c   1.000
_cell.angle_alpha   90.00
_cell.angle_beta   90.00
_cell.angle_gamma   90.00
#
_symmetry.space_group_name_H-M   'P 1'
#
loop_
_entity.id
_entity.type
_entity.pdbx_description
1 polymer ?
#
loop_
_entity_poly.entity_id
_entity_poly.type
_entity_poly.pdbx_seq_one_letter_code
_entity_poly.pdbx_strand_id
1 'polypeptide(L)'
;MTSLAQVKAAINAVISQINEQNGLINDFKSTNRDNMTLVTSTLQGGQAGHEQAMLAALRRADDSLNKAQQALRQAEQSAKKVTNI
;
A
#
# COMPACT_ATOMS: atom_id res chain seq x y z
N MET A 1 -22.22 24.62 -13.73
CA MET A 1 -21.44 25.16 -12.61
C MET A 1 -21.34 24.10 -11.54
N THR A 2 -20.13 23.78 -11.08
CA THR A 2 -19.91 22.85 -9.96
C THR A 2 -20.16 23.59 -8.66
N SER A 3 -21.05 23.08 -7.81
CA SER A 3 -21.34 23.66 -6.50
C SER A 3 -20.29 23.25 -5.46
N LEU A 4 -20.16 24.04 -4.40
CA LEU A 4 -19.33 23.69 -3.24
C LEU A 4 -19.71 22.33 -2.63
N ALA A 5 -21.01 22.00 -2.63
CA ALA A 5 -21.50 20.71 -2.16
C ALA A 5 -21.00 19.54 -3.02
N GLN A 6 -21.03 19.69 -4.35
CA GLN A 6 -20.48 18.70 -5.28
C GLN A 6 -18.97 18.52 -5.11
N VAL A 7 -18.23 19.61 -4.89
CA VAL A 7 -16.78 19.55 -4.62
C VAL A 7 -16.50 18.79 -3.32
N LYS A 8 -17.23 19.10 -2.22
CA LYS A 8 -17.08 18.39 -0.94
C LYS A 8 -17.42 16.90 -1.06
N ALA A 9 -18.48 16.55 -1.79
CA ALA A 9 -18.82 15.15 -2.04
C ALA A 9 -17.73 14.41 -2.81
N ALA A 10 -17.15 15.03 -3.84
CA ALA A 10 -16.04 14.45 -4.60
C ALA A 10 -14.79 14.24 -3.73
N ILE A 11 -14.45 15.20 -2.86
CA ILE A 11 -13.31 15.06 -1.93
C ILE A 11 -13.53 13.89 -0.96
N ASN A 12 -14.75 13.76 -0.42
CA ASN A 12 -15.08 12.64 0.48
C ASN A 12 -14.98 11.29 -0.23
N ALA A 13 -15.39 11.21 -1.51
CA ALA A 13 -15.23 10.00 -2.31
C ALA A 13 -13.75 9.64 -2.52
N VAL A 14 -12.90 10.64 -2.80
CA VAL A 14 -11.44 10.43 -2.92
C VAL A 14 -10.84 9.93 -1.60
N ILE A 15 -11.22 10.51 -0.46
CA ILE A 15 -10.75 10.05 0.86
C ILE A 15 -11.18 8.60 1.11
N SER A 16 -12.42 8.24 0.77
CA SER A 16 -12.90 6.86 0.88
C SER A 16 -12.07 5.88 0.04
N GLN A 17 -11.77 6.23 -1.21
CA GLN A 17 -10.93 5.42 -2.10
C GLN A 17 -9.50 5.28 -1.58
N ILE A 18 -8.93 6.33 -1.00
CA ILE A 18 -7.60 6.27 -0.38
C ILE A 18 -7.60 5.30 0.81
N ASN A 19 -8.64 5.33 1.64
CA ASN A 19 -8.77 4.42 2.78
C ASN A 19 -8.91 2.95 2.33
N GLU A 20 -9.70 2.71 1.30
CA GLU A 20 -9.83 1.38 0.68
C GLU A 20 -8.49 0.86 0.15
N GLN A 21 -7.75 1.69 -0.60
CA GLN A 21 -6.42 1.32 -1.10
C GLN A 21 -5.42 1.04 0.02
N ASN A 22 -5.47 1.81 1.12
CA ASN A 22 -4.65 1.53 2.31
C ASN A 22 -4.98 0.17 2.93
N GLY A 23 -6.26 -0.22 2.96
CA GLY A 23 -6.69 -1.56 3.39
C GLY A 23 -6.09 -2.66 2.53
N LEU A 24 -6.27 -2.56 1.21
CA LEU A 24 -5.72 -3.53 0.25
C LEU A 24 -4.19 -3.67 0.34
N ILE A 25 -3.48 -2.56 0.53
CA ILE A 25 -2.03 -2.59 0.71
C ILE A 25 -1.65 -3.29 2.03
N ASN A 26 -2.38 -3.05 3.11
CA ASN A 26 -2.11 -3.71 4.39
C ASN A 26 -2.29 -5.23 4.28
N ASP A 27 -3.36 -5.68 3.63
CA ASP A 27 -3.63 -7.10 3.39
C ASP A 27 -2.52 -7.75 2.56
N PHE A 28 -2.12 -7.09 1.46
CA PHE A 28 -1.01 -7.58 0.64
C PHE A 28 0.30 -7.66 1.45
N LYS A 29 0.63 -6.63 2.24
CA LYS A 29 1.86 -6.61 3.05
C LYS A 29 1.86 -7.72 4.10
N SER A 30 0.71 -8.06 4.66
CA SER A 30 0.60 -9.21 5.58
C SER A 30 0.99 -10.49 4.86
N THR A 31 0.31 -10.80 3.74
CA THR A 31 0.60 -11.98 2.92
C THR A 31 2.06 -12.02 2.42
N ASN A 32 2.60 -10.86 2.05
CA ASN A 32 3.98 -10.75 1.58
C ASN A 32 5.00 -11.07 2.69
N ARG A 33 4.72 -10.71 3.95
CA ARG A 33 5.56 -11.09 5.10
C ARG A 33 5.50 -12.58 5.41
N ASP A 34 4.32 -13.19 5.29
CA ASP A 34 4.16 -14.63 5.45
C ASP A 34 4.96 -15.38 4.39
N ASN A 35 4.90 -14.92 3.13
CA ASN A 35 5.71 -15.46 2.04
C ASN A 35 7.21 -15.29 2.28
N MET A 36 7.66 -14.14 2.79
CA MET A 36 9.08 -13.94 3.12
C MET A 36 9.54 -14.92 4.20
N THR A 37 8.70 -15.18 5.20
CA THR A 37 8.99 -16.14 6.28
C THR A 37 9.11 -17.55 5.72
N LEU A 38 8.16 -17.96 4.87
CA LEU A 38 8.19 -19.26 4.21
C LEU A 38 9.45 -19.45 3.37
N VAL A 39 9.75 -18.51 2.47
CA VAL A 39 10.95 -18.58 1.61
C VAL A 39 12.23 -18.63 2.44
N THR A 40 12.30 -17.86 3.52
CA THR A 40 13.46 -17.86 4.43
C THR A 40 13.62 -19.21 5.13
N SER A 41 12.53 -19.87 5.51
CA SER A 41 12.59 -21.22 6.09
C SER A 41 13.08 -22.27 5.08
N THR A 42 12.66 -22.16 3.81
CA THR A 42 13.07 -23.07 2.73
C THR A 42 14.53 -22.86 2.32
N LEU A 43 15.07 -21.64 2.43
CA LEU A 43 16.50 -21.35 2.16
C LEU A 43 17.46 -22.19 3.00
N GLN A 44 17.03 -22.68 4.17
CA GLN A 44 17.84 -23.56 5.01
C GLN A 44 17.96 -24.99 4.43
N GLY A 45 17.15 -25.34 3.41
CA GLY A 45 16.97 -26.69 2.87
C GLY A 45 17.76 -27.05 1.60
N GLY A 46 18.62 -26.19 1.06
CA GLY A 46 19.62 -26.58 0.03
C GLY A 46 19.42 -26.07 -1.41
N GLN A 47 18.30 -25.40 -1.72
CA GLN A 47 18.18 -24.55 -2.92
C GLN A 47 18.32 -23.10 -2.48
N ALA A 48 19.49 -22.49 -2.69
CA ALA A 48 19.77 -21.14 -2.19
C ALA A 48 19.43 -20.03 -3.20
N GLY A 49 19.57 -20.31 -4.51
CA GLY A 49 19.52 -19.26 -5.54
C GLY A 49 18.12 -18.76 -5.89
N HIS A 50 17.16 -19.66 -6.10
CA HIS A 50 15.79 -19.28 -6.50
C HIS A 50 15.04 -18.60 -5.36
N GLU A 51 15.23 -19.09 -4.15
CA GLU A 51 14.64 -18.60 -2.93
C GLU A 51 15.25 -17.25 -2.53
N GLN A 52 16.55 -17.03 -2.75
CA GLN A 52 17.17 -15.71 -2.60
C GLN A 52 16.58 -14.69 -3.58
N ALA A 53 16.38 -15.08 -4.84
CA ALA A 53 15.75 -14.23 -5.85
C ALA A 53 14.29 -13.90 -5.49
N MET A 54 13.54 -14.90 -5.00
CA MET A 54 12.18 -14.71 -4.52
C MET A 54 12.14 -13.78 -3.31
N LEU A 55 13.02 -13.98 -2.32
CA LEU A 55 13.11 -13.11 -1.14
C LEU A 55 13.45 -11.66 -1.53
N ALA A 56 14.35 -11.46 -2.50
CA ALA A 56 14.65 -10.14 -3.03
C ALA A 56 13.45 -9.49 -3.71
N ALA A 57 12.65 -10.25 -4.47
CA ALA A 57 11.43 -9.75 -5.10
C ALA A 57 10.37 -9.36 -4.05
N LEU A 58 10.15 -10.20 -3.04
CA LEU A 58 9.21 -9.92 -1.94
C LEU A 58 9.61 -8.66 -1.16
N ARG A 59 10.90 -8.44 -0.91
CA ARG A 59 11.42 -7.21 -0.27
C ARG A 59 11.15 -5.96 -1.13
N ARG A 60 11.43 -6.04 -2.44
CA ARG A 60 11.13 -4.94 -3.37
C ARG A 60 9.64 -4.61 -3.44
N ALA A 61 8.77 -5.63 -3.33
CA ALA A 61 7.34 -5.43 -3.25
C ALA A 61 6.95 -4.68 -1.96
N ASP A 62 7.48 -5.08 -0.79
CA ASP A 62 7.22 -4.37 0.47
C ASP A 62 7.67 -2.90 0.42
N ASP A 63 8.86 -2.63 -0.12
CA ASP A 63 9.37 -1.27 -0.30
C ASP A 63 8.48 -0.41 -1.21
N SER A 64 7.98 -1.00 -2.30
CA SER A 64 7.08 -0.32 -3.24
C SER A 64 5.73 0.01 -2.59
N LEU A 65 5.21 -0.92 -1.79
CA LEU A 65 3.97 -0.74 -1.04
C LEU A 65 4.13 0.31 0.07
N ASN A 66 5.27 0.35 0.76
CA ASN A 66 5.61 1.39 1.73
C ASN A 66 5.56 2.80 1.09
N LYS A 67 6.13 2.95 -0.11
CA LYS A 67 6.09 4.21 -0.87
C LYS A 67 4.65 4.57 -1.28
N ALA A 68 3.88 3.60 -1.75
CA ALA A 68 2.47 3.81 -2.10
C ALA A 68 1.64 4.29 -0.90
N GLN A 69 1.79 3.68 0.29
CA GLN A 69 1.11 4.13 1.50
C GLN A 69 1.52 5.53 1.93
N GLN A 70 2.80 5.89 1.75
CA GLN A 70 3.26 7.25 2.03
C GLN A 70 2.58 8.27 1.10
N ALA A 71 2.52 7.98 -0.21
CA ALA A 71 1.85 8.83 -1.18
C ALA A 71 0.35 8.96 -0.90
N LEU A 72 -0.32 7.85 -0.55
CA LEU A 72 -1.74 7.84 -0.19
C LEU A 72 -2.01 8.70 1.06
N ARG A 73 -1.17 8.62 2.09
CA ARG A 73 -1.29 9.48 3.29
C ARG A 73 -1.12 10.97 2.96
N GLN A 74 -0.19 11.31 2.07
CA GLN A 74 -0.01 12.69 1.61
C GLN A 74 -1.21 13.19 0.80
N ALA A 75 -1.77 12.33 -0.05
CA ALA A 75 -2.98 12.63 -0.81
C ALA A 75 -4.18 12.86 0.11
N GLU A 76 -4.36 12.02 1.12
CA GLU A 76 -5.43 12.15 2.12
C GLU A 76 -5.32 13.47 2.89
N GLN A 77 -4.12 13.80 3.38
CA GLN A 77 -3.86 15.06 4.09
C GLN A 77 -4.16 16.27 3.21
N SER A 78 -3.78 16.22 1.94
CA SER A 78 -4.05 17.28 0.97
C SER A 78 -5.55 17.42 0.69
N ALA A 79 -6.26 16.31 0.51
CA ALA A 79 -7.72 16.29 0.33
C ALA A 79 -8.46 16.88 1.55
N LYS A 80 -8.03 16.53 2.76
CA LYS A 80 -8.59 17.07 4.02
C LYS A 80 -8.39 18.58 4.19
N LYS A 81 -7.29 19.13 3.68
CA LYS A 81 -7.07 20.59 3.70
C LYS A 81 -8.13 21.32 2.88
N VAL A 82 -8.52 20.79 1.73
CA VAL A 82 -9.50 21.42 0.84
C VAL A 82 -10.92 21.40 1.42
N THR A 83 -11.25 20.39 2.24
CA THR A 83 -12.57 20.30 2.90
C THR A 83 -12.74 21.27 4.07
N ASN A 84 -11.63 21.80 4.60
CA ASN A 84 -11.60 22.78 5.69
C ASN A 84 -11.55 24.25 5.19
N ILE A 85 -11.64 24.48 3.88
CA ILE A 85 -11.77 25.81 3.24
C ILE A 85 -13.25 26.10 2.99
#